data_AF-A0A453DS35-F1
#
_entry.id   AF-A0A453DS35-F1
#
_cell.length_a   1.000
_cell.length_b   1.000
_cell.length_c   1.000
_cell.angle_alpha   90.00
_cell.angle_beta   90.00
_cell.angle_gamma   90.00
#
_symmetry.space_group_name_H-M   'P 1'
#
loop_
_entity.id
_entity.type
_entity.pdbx_description
1 polymer ?
#
loop_
_entity_poly.entity_id
_entity_poly.type
_entity_poly.pdbx_seq_one_letter_code
_entity_poly.pdbx_strand_id
1 'polypeptide(L)'
;MRLWAFISAVYWVSFVTYFILWRSYKHVSNLRAAARSTSGVKPQEFAMLVRDVPIPPPDQTIKDSVDSYFRALHPDTFYKAMVVTDITKADKIFQEIEGHKRKIAHAEAVYAESKTANRSEGTRPTHKTGFLGLIGKKVDTIEYCNEQIKDFLPKLEDERKSALSEKQQRAAFVFFNSRAAAASASQTLHAQMFDEWTVAEAPEPREVIWANLPRKIYDRHTRQTVVYLIVFVTVAFYMIPITAISAVTTLEKLREKLPFLKVVVDQPFVKTVLQAYLPQIALIVFLAVLPTLLVSLSKSEGIPSQSHVVRAASGKYFYFIVFNVFIGYAIGSSLFSALEKVIKNPPGIFMTLATRLPGNATFFFTFVALRCFVGYGLELSRLVPLIIFHLKRKYQCKTEEEVRAAWVPGNLRYNTRVPNDMLIVTIVLCYSVITPLILPFGVAYFALGWLIAKNQACMAS
;
A
#
# COMPACT_ATOMS: atom_id res chain seq x y z
N MET A 1 26.73 -17.03 39.26
CA MET A 1 26.35 -18.11 38.33
C MET A 1 25.09 -17.81 37.50
N ARG A 2 23.98 -17.32 38.08
CA ARG A 2 22.73 -17.05 37.31
C ARG A 2 22.88 -16.02 36.16
N LEU A 3 23.58 -14.91 36.38
CA LEU A 3 23.79 -13.89 35.35
C LEU A 3 24.59 -14.43 34.14
N TRP A 4 25.63 -15.23 34.40
CA TRP A 4 26.44 -15.85 33.35
C TRP A 4 25.63 -16.79 32.45
N ALA A 5 24.62 -17.48 33.01
CA ALA A 5 23.71 -18.29 32.22
C ALA A 5 22.80 -17.45 31.30
N PHE A 6 22.31 -16.30 31.77
CA PHE A 6 21.56 -15.37 30.90
C PHE A 6 22.44 -14.78 29.80
N ILE A 7 23.67 -14.38 30.13
CA ILE A 7 24.63 -13.85 29.17
C ILE A 7 24.95 -14.91 28.11
N SER A 8 25.29 -16.14 28.52
CA SER A 8 25.59 -17.22 27.58
C SER A 8 24.39 -17.56 26.70
N ALA A 9 23.16 -17.53 27.25
CA ALA A 9 21.94 -17.71 26.49
C ALA A 9 21.73 -16.61 25.44
N VAL A 10 21.98 -15.33 25.76
CA VAL A 10 21.89 -14.22 24.79
C VAL A 10 22.90 -14.42 23.66
N TYR A 11 24.15 -14.76 23.97
CA TYR A 11 25.17 -15.03 22.95
C TYR A 11 24.78 -16.20 22.05
N TRP A 12 24.25 -17.28 22.64
CA TRP A 12 23.76 -18.44 21.91
C TRP A 12 22.60 -18.09 20.98
N VAL A 13 21.56 -17.43 21.49
CA VAL A 13 20.39 -17.00 20.68
C VAL A 13 20.83 -16.07 19.56
N SER A 14 21.75 -15.14 19.84
CA SER A 14 22.29 -14.22 18.84
C SER A 14 23.05 -14.97 17.76
N PHE A 15 23.97 -15.87 18.14
CA PHE A 15 24.74 -16.68 17.20
C PHE A 15 23.84 -17.52 16.29
N VAL A 16 22.88 -18.24 16.86
CA VAL A 16 21.90 -19.03 16.11
C VAL A 16 21.10 -18.15 15.16
N THR A 17 20.64 -16.98 15.63
CA THR A 17 19.89 -16.03 14.80
C THR A 17 20.72 -15.53 13.63
N TYR A 18 21.97 -15.10 13.85
CA TYR A 18 22.88 -14.67 12.79
C TYR A 18 23.18 -15.80 11.81
N PHE A 19 23.43 -17.01 12.29
CA PHE A 19 23.70 -18.18 11.44
C PHE A 19 22.50 -18.53 10.55
N ILE A 20 21.29 -18.56 11.11
CA ILE A 20 20.05 -18.81 10.36
C ILE A 20 19.80 -17.67 9.37
N LEU A 21 19.96 -16.40 9.77
CA LEU A 21 19.80 -15.26 8.88
C LEU A 21 20.78 -15.32 7.71
N TRP A 22 22.05 -15.64 7.97
CA TRP A 22 23.06 -15.81 6.93
C TRP A 22 22.69 -16.93 5.95
N ARG A 23 22.30 -18.10 6.47
CA ARG A 23 21.89 -19.25 5.64
C ARG A 23 20.64 -18.92 4.80
N SER A 24 19.63 -18.32 5.41
CA SER A 24 18.41 -17.89 4.73
C SER A 24 18.66 -16.79 3.71
N TYR A 25 19.55 -15.85 4.01
CA TYR A 25 19.94 -14.80 3.06
C TYR A 25 20.63 -15.38 1.83
N LYS A 26 21.58 -16.32 2.03
CA LYS A 26 22.22 -17.04 0.93
C LYS A 26 21.21 -17.84 0.11
N HIS A 27 20.26 -18.52 0.77
CA HIS A 27 19.20 -19.27 0.09
C HIS A 27 18.29 -18.37 -0.74
N VAL A 28 17.80 -17.26 -0.18
CA VAL A 28 16.95 -16.28 -0.89
C VAL A 28 17.71 -15.62 -2.04
N SER A 29 19.00 -15.32 -1.85
CA SER A 29 19.85 -14.80 -2.93
C SER A 29 19.95 -15.78 -4.09
N ASN A 30 20.17 -17.06 -3.80
CA ASN A 30 20.20 -18.12 -4.82
C ASN A 30 18.85 -18.31 -5.52
N LEU A 31 17.73 -18.27 -4.78
CA LEU A 31 16.39 -18.32 -5.35
C LEU A 31 16.12 -17.11 -6.25
N ARG A 32 16.56 -15.92 -5.87
CA ARG A 32 16.45 -14.71 -6.69
C ARG A 32 17.29 -14.82 -7.96
N ALA A 33 18.51 -15.35 -7.87
CA ALA A 33 19.37 -15.59 -9.03
C ALA A 33 18.73 -16.61 -9.99
N ALA A 34 18.22 -17.73 -9.46
CA ALA A 34 17.49 -18.73 -10.24
C ALA A 34 16.25 -18.15 -10.91
N ALA A 35 15.43 -17.38 -10.17
CA ALA A 35 14.23 -16.74 -10.71
C ALA A 35 14.53 -15.67 -11.78
N ARG A 36 15.69 -15.01 -11.72
CA ARG A 36 16.17 -14.08 -12.77
C ARG A 36 16.74 -14.82 -13.98
N SER A 37 17.23 -16.05 -13.81
CA SER A 37 17.72 -16.89 -14.92
C SER A 37 16.64 -17.65 -15.69
N THR A 38 15.39 -17.67 -15.19
CA THR A 38 14.26 -18.32 -15.85
C THR A 38 14.01 -17.73 -17.25
N SER A 39 13.63 -18.57 -18.21
CA SER A 39 13.51 -18.24 -19.64
C SER A 39 12.43 -17.21 -20.01
N GLY A 40 11.54 -16.85 -19.08
CA GLY A 40 10.46 -15.90 -19.32
C GLY A 40 10.99 -14.52 -19.69
N VAL A 41 10.72 -14.06 -20.91
CA VAL A 41 11.11 -12.73 -21.39
C VAL A 41 10.21 -11.69 -20.73
N LYS A 42 10.80 -10.76 -19.98
CA LYS A 42 10.07 -9.67 -19.35
C LYS A 42 10.50 -8.32 -19.91
N PRO A 43 9.58 -7.38 -20.20
CA PRO A 43 9.93 -6.11 -20.82
C PRO A 43 10.87 -5.25 -19.96
N GLN A 44 10.75 -5.35 -18.62
CA GLN A 44 11.61 -4.63 -17.69
C GLN A 44 13.10 -5.03 -17.75
N GLU A 45 13.43 -6.23 -18.26
CA GLU A 45 14.82 -6.69 -18.35
C GLU A 45 15.60 -6.02 -19.47
N PHE A 46 14.89 -5.42 -20.43
CA PHE A 46 15.45 -4.72 -21.59
C PHE A 46 15.30 -3.20 -21.47
N ALA A 47 14.74 -2.72 -20.37
CA ALA A 47 14.37 -1.33 -20.19
C ALA A 47 15.11 -0.72 -19.00
N MET A 48 15.49 0.54 -19.16
CA MET A 48 16.01 1.38 -18.09
C MET A 48 15.08 2.59 -17.92
N LEU A 49 14.85 2.97 -16.67
CA LEU A 49 14.22 4.24 -16.35
C LEU A 49 15.30 5.33 -16.23
N VAL A 50 15.16 6.36 -17.03
CA VAL A 50 15.99 7.58 -17.00
C VAL A 50 15.15 8.73 -16.49
N ARG A 51 15.68 9.50 -15.55
CA ARG A 51 15.04 10.68 -14.95
C ARG A 51 16.02 11.84 -14.93
N ASP A 52 15.50 13.04 -14.69
CA ASP A 52 16.27 14.28 -14.65
C ASP A 52 17.08 14.53 -15.94
N VAL A 53 16.47 14.24 -17.10
CA VAL A 53 17.07 14.55 -18.41
C VAL A 53 17.36 16.06 -18.48
N PRO A 54 18.56 16.51 -18.87
CA PRO A 54 18.88 17.93 -19.04
C PRO A 54 17.92 18.64 -19.99
N ILE A 55 17.83 19.96 -19.89
CA ILE A 55 17.00 20.75 -20.81
C ILE A 55 17.71 20.77 -22.16
N PRO A 56 17.08 20.25 -23.23
CA PRO A 56 17.70 20.26 -24.55
C PRO A 56 17.82 21.70 -25.08
N PRO A 57 18.72 21.93 -26.05
CA PRO A 57 18.77 23.21 -26.74
C PRO A 57 17.47 23.45 -27.53
N PRO A 58 17.14 24.72 -27.86
CA PRO A 58 15.80 25.11 -28.34
C PRO A 58 15.40 24.50 -29.69
N ASP A 59 16.35 23.94 -30.43
CA ASP A 59 16.18 23.27 -31.72
C ASP A 59 15.87 21.76 -31.59
N GLN A 60 15.99 21.16 -30.41
CA GLN A 60 15.86 19.71 -30.21
C GLN A 60 14.76 19.33 -29.21
N THR A 61 13.99 18.28 -29.51
CA THR A 61 13.02 17.73 -28.54
C THR A 61 13.73 16.90 -27.46
N ILE A 62 13.10 16.73 -26.29
CA ILE A 62 13.65 15.87 -25.22
C ILE A 62 13.88 14.46 -25.75
N LYS A 63 12.97 13.95 -26.58
CA LYS A 63 13.12 12.64 -27.22
C LYS A 63 14.37 12.55 -28.08
N ASP A 64 14.61 13.52 -28.94
CA ASP A 64 15.76 13.51 -29.83
C ASP A 64 17.07 13.63 -29.04
N SER A 65 17.06 14.41 -27.94
CA SER A 65 18.20 14.51 -27.02
C SER A 65 18.53 13.17 -26.36
N VAL A 66 17.51 12.47 -25.81
CA VAL A 66 17.69 11.13 -25.22
C VAL A 66 18.13 10.10 -26.26
N ASP A 67 17.50 10.09 -27.43
CA ASP A 67 17.87 9.17 -28.52
C ASP A 67 19.32 9.41 -28.97
N SER A 68 19.73 10.66 -29.20
CA SER A 68 21.09 10.99 -29.64
C SER A 68 22.15 10.63 -28.58
N TYR A 69 21.88 10.91 -27.30
CA TYR A 69 22.77 10.60 -26.19
C TYR A 69 23.01 9.09 -26.07
N PHE A 70 21.94 8.29 -26.00
CA PHE A 70 22.08 6.84 -25.83
C PHE A 70 22.53 6.11 -27.09
N ARG A 71 22.24 6.63 -28.30
CA ARG A 71 22.83 6.11 -29.54
C ARG A 71 24.34 6.33 -29.58
N ALA A 72 24.83 7.49 -29.12
CA ALA A 72 26.26 7.77 -29.07
C ALA A 72 26.97 6.87 -28.05
N LEU A 73 26.34 6.61 -26.90
CA LEU A 73 26.92 5.78 -25.83
C LEU A 73 26.83 4.27 -26.11
N HIS A 74 25.77 3.82 -26.78
CA HIS A 74 25.44 2.41 -27.00
C HIS A 74 24.99 2.14 -28.45
N PRO A 75 25.87 2.31 -29.45
CA PRO A 75 25.49 2.31 -30.87
C PRO A 75 24.80 1.02 -31.34
N ASP A 76 25.31 -0.16 -30.92
CA ASP A 76 24.79 -1.45 -31.40
C ASP A 76 23.65 -2.01 -30.54
N THR A 77 23.54 -1.55 -29.29
CA THR A 77 22.63 -2.14 -28.31
C THR A 77 21.41 -1.27 -28.01
N PHE A 78 21.47 0.03 -28.28
CA PHE A 78 20.34 0.93 -28.16
C PHE A 78 19.24 0.56 -29.17
N TYR A 79 18.00 0.46 -28.69
CA TYR A 79 16.83 0.22 -29.55
C TYR A 79 16.01 1.49 -29.76
N LYS A 80 15.47 2.05 -28.67
CA LYS A 80 14.54 3.18 -28.71
C LYS A 80 14.40 3.82 -27.34
N ALA A 81 14.21 5.15 -27.29
CA ALA A 81 13.69 5.81 -26.10
C ALA A 81 12.19 6.12 -26.21
N MET A 82 11.49 5.98 -25.08
CA MET A 82 10.11 6.39 -24.88
C MET A 82 10.07 7.46 -23.80
N VAL A 83 9.91 8.71 -24.21
CA VAL A 83 9.78 9.85 -23.28
C VAL A 83 8.43 9.78 -22.57
N VAL A 84 8.44 10.07 -21.27
CA VAL A 84 7.24 10.17 -20.45
C VAL A 84 6.52 11.47 -20.82
N THR A 85 5.23 11.40 -21.10
CA THR A 85 4.39 12.55 -21.43
C THR A 85 3.34 12.79 -20.34
N ASP A 86 2.95 14.05 -20.13
CA ASP A 86 1.82 14.35 -19.24
C ASP A 86 0.49 13.95 -19.89
N ILE A 87 0.03 12.74 -19.55
CA ILE A 87 -1.23 12.17 -20.03
C ILE A 87 -2.36 12.28 -19.00
N THR A 88 -2.23 13.09 -17.94
CA THR A 88 -3.22 13.14 -16.86
C THR A 88 -4.63 13.49 -17.33
N LYS A 89 -4.77 14.37 -18.32
CA LYS A 89 -6.07 14.70 -18.93
C LYS A 89 -6.62 13.56 -19.78
N ALA A 90 -5.76 12.98 -20.63
CA ALA A 90 -6.13 11.85 -21.48
C ALA A 90 -6.53 10.61 -20.65
N ASP A 91 -5.85 10.35 -19.54
CA ASP A 91 -6.17 9.26 -18.61
C ASP A 91 -7.53 9.46 -17.94
N LYS A 92 -7.88 10.69 -17.54
CA LYS A 92 -9.22 11.01 -17.02
C LYS A 92 -10.32 10.72 -18.05
N ILE A 93 -10.15 11.21 -19.28
CA ILE A 93 -11.11 10.96 -20.38
C ILE A 93 -11.21 9.46 -20.67
N PHE A 94 -10.09 8.75 -20.69
CA PHE A 94 -10.06 7.30 -20.89
C PHE A 94 -10.79 6.53 -19.77
N GLN A 95 -10.60 6.93 -18.51
CA GLN A 95 -11.31 6.35 -17.36
C GLN A 95 -12.82 6.62 -17.43
N GLU A 96 -13.25 7.79 -17.91
CA GLU A 96 -14.66 8.09 -18.14
C GLU A 96 -15.25 7.19 -19.24
N ILE A 97 -14.55 7.02 -20.38
CA ILE A 97 -14.95 6.10 -21.46
C ILE A 97 -15.09 4.67 -20.94
N GLU A 98 -14.09 4.16 -20.21
CA GLU A 98 -14.15 2.82 -19.57
C GLU A 98 -15.32 2.71 -18.58
N GLY A 99 -15.57 3.77 -17.80
CA GLY A 99 -16.72 3.85 -16.91
C GLY A 99 -18.06 3.75 -17.65
N HIS A 100 -18.19 4.43 -18.79
CA HIS A 100 -19.38 4.35 -19.65
C HIS A 100 -19.52 2.97 -20.31
N LYS A 101 -18.45 2.35 -20.80
CA LYS A 101 -18.48 0.97 -21.33
C LYS A 101 -18.97 -0.04 -20.30
N ARG A 102 -18.49 0.04 -19.06
CA ARG A 102 -18.96 -0.81 -17.95
C ARG A 102 -20.44 -0.61 -17.66
N LYS A 103 -20.92 0.65 -17.68
CA LYS A 103 -22.35 0.95 -17.52
C LYS A 103 -23.20 0.37 -18.64
N ILE A 104 -22.71 0.38 -19.88
CA ILE A 104 -23.40 -0.25 -21.03
C ILE A 104 -23.50 -1.75 -20.81
N ALA A 105 -22.38 -2.44 -20.53
CA ALA A 105 -22.38 -3.88 -20.28
C ALA A 105 -23.34 -4.27 -19.14
N HIS A 106 -23.35 -3.49 -18.05
CA HIS A 106 -24.29 -3.67 -16.95
C HIS A 106 -25.75 -3.48 -17.38
N ALA A 107 -26.04 -2.41 -18.13
CA ALA A 107 -27.37 -2.11 -18.63
C ALA A 107 -27.89 -3.19 -19.60
N GLU A 108 -27.03 -3.71 -20.47
CA GLU A 108 -27.35 -4.81 -21.39
C GLU A 108 -27.66 -6.11 -20.64
N ALA A 109 -26.89 -6.45 -19.60
CA ALA A 109 -27.16 -7.61 -18.76
C ALA A 109 -28.52 -7.48 -18.03
N VAL A 110 -28.82 -6.31 -17.47
CA VAL A 110 -30.12 -6.03 -16.84
C VAL A 110 -31.26 -6.12 -17.86
N TYR A 111 -31.05 -5.63 -19.07
CA TYR A 111 -32.03 -5.75 -20.14
C TYR A 111 -32.28 -7.21 -20.53
N ALA A 112 -31.21 -8.02 -20.64
CA ALA A 112 -31.30 -9.45 -20.91
C ALA A 112 -32.04 -10.22 -19.79
N GLU A 113 -31.75 -9.92 -18.51
CA GLU A 113 -32.49 -10.47 -17.36
C GLU A 113 -33.98 -10.07 -17.38
N SER A 114 -34.30 -8.85 -17.82
CA SER A 114 -35.69 -8.37 -17.88
C SER A 114 -36.54 -9.12 -18.91
N LYS A 115 -35.92 -9.56 -20.02
CA LYS A 115 -36.59 -10.35 -21.08
C LYS A 115 -36.95 -11.74 -20.60
N THR A 116 -36.09 -12.37 -19.80
CA THR A 116 -36.33 -13.71 -19.26
C THR A 116 -37.30 -13.71 -18.08
N ALA A 117 -37.34 -12.62 -17.29
CA ALA A 117 -38.12 -12.61 -16.05
C ALA A 117 -39.61 -12.30 -16.21
N ASN A 118 -40.04 -11.37 -17.07
CA ASN A 118 -41.45 -10.91 -17.03
C ASN A 118 -42.07 -10.28 -18.31
N ARG A 119 -41.35 -10.01 -19.42
CA ARG A 119 -41.96 -9.47 -20.67
C ARG A 119 -41.15 -9.84 -21.92
N SER A 120 -41.82 -10.35 -22.95
CA SER A 120 -41.21 -10.68 -24.26
C SER A 120 -40.51 -9.51 -24.94
N GLU A 121 -40.92 -8.26 -24.66
CA GLU A 121 -40.31 -7.04 -25.22
C GLU A 121 -39.09 -6.51 -24.42
N GLY A 122 -38.93 -6.91 -23.14
CA GLY A 122 -37.87 -6.41 -22.25
C GLY A 122 -38.01 -4.92 -21.89
N THR A 123 -37.52 -4.50 -20.72
CA THR A 123 -37.56 -3.07 -20.31
C THR A 123 -36.17 -2.47 -20.35
N ARG A 124 -35.94 -1.45 -21.18
CA ARG A 124 -34.64 -0.79 -21.27
C ARG A 124 -34.33 0.01 -19.99
N PRO A 125 -33.12 -0.11 -19.43
CA PRO A 125 -32.74 0.59 -18.21
C PRO A 125 -32.55 2.08 -18.47
N THR A 126 -33.24 2.89 -17.67
CA THR A 126 -33.19 4.35 -17.74
C THR A 126 -32.60 4.93 -16.47
N HIS A 127 -31.81 6.01 -16.58
CA HIS A 127 -31.30 6.75 -15.44
C HIS A 127 -31.54 8.25 -15.63
N LYS A 128 -31.39 9.03 -14.56
CA LYS A 128 -31.43 10.50 -14.64
C LYS A 128 -30.02 11.05 -14.70
N THR A 129 -29.82 12.12 -15.47
CA THR A 129 -28.48 12.68 -15.77
C THR A 129 -27.85 13.50 -14.64
N GLY A 130 -28.62 13.94 -13.65
CA GLY A 130 -28.15 14.82 -12.58
C GLY A 130 -27.55 14.11 -11.37
N PHE A 131 -27.32 14.88 -10.31
CA PHE A 131 -26.59 14.44 -9.12
C PHE A 131 -27.15 13.13 -8.53
N LEU A 132 -26.28 12.12 -8.43
CA LEU A 132 -26.58 10.76 -7.92
C LEU A 132 -27.77 10.05 -8.61
N GLY A 133 -28.16 10.47 -9.83
CA GLY A 133 -29.30 9.90 -10.55
C GLY A 133 -30.67 10.31 -10.01
N LEU A 134 -30.75 11.33 -9.15
CA LEU A 134 -32.00 11.77 -8.51
C LEU A 134 -32.68 12.93 -9.26
N ILE A 135 -31.87 13.79 -9.87
CA ILE A 135 -32.30 15.05 -10.52
C ILE A 135 -32.02 14.94 -12.02
N GLY A 136 -32.82 15.60 -12.87
CA GLY A 136 -32.56 15.69 -14.31
C GLY A 136 -33.48 14.85 -15.20
N LYS A 137 -33.22 14.91 -16.52
CA LYS A 137 -34.00 14.22 -17.55
C LYS A 137 -33.75 12.72 -17.49
N LYS A 138 -34.82 11.93 -17.67
CA LYS A 138 -34.76 10.47 -17.73
C LYS A 138 -34.33 10.07 -19.15
N VAL A 139 -33.18 9.41 -19.27
CA VAL A 139 -32.58 9.01 -20.54
C VAL A 139 -32.33 7.51 -20.57
N ASP A 140 -32.35 6.91 -21.76
CA ASP A 140 -31.88 5.53 -21.96
C ASP A 140 -30.38 5.46 -21.64
N THR A 141 -30.00 4.56 -20.74
CA THR A 141 -28.63 4.45 -20.26
C THR A 141 -27.68 4.00 -21.37
N ILE A 142 -28.14 3.12 -22.26
CA ILE A 142 -27.32 2.55 -23.33
C ILE A 142 -27.03 3.61 -24.38
N GLU A 143 -28.08 4.30 -24.84
CA GLU A 143 -27.97 5.33 -25.87
C GLU A 143 -27.15 6.53 -25.38
N TYR A 144 -27.45 7.02 -24.17
CA TYR A 144 -26.70 8.12 -23.56
C TYR A 144 -25.20 7.79 -23.40
N CYS A 145 -24.87 6.60 -22.88
CA CYS A 145 -23.46 6.23 -22.72
C CYS A 145 -22.75 6.07 -24.07
N ASN A 146 -23.43 5.57 -25.11
CA ASN A 146 -22.88 5.47 -26.45
C ASN A 146 -22.60 6.85 -27.07
N GLU A 147 -23.52 7.81 -26.92
CA GLU A 147 -23.31 9.19 -27.33
C GLU A 147 -22.12 9.83 -26.61
N GLN A 148 -22.05 9.69 -25.28
CA GLN A 148 -20.93 10.21 -24.50
C GLN A 148 -19.59 9.60 -24.95
N ILE A 149 -19.53 8.29 -25.21
CA ILE A 149 -18.32 7.65 -25.74
C ILE A 149 -17.93 8.25 -27.10
N LYS A 150 -18.90 8.45 -28.01
CA LYS A 150 -18.64 9.08 -29.31
C LYS A 150 -18.10 10.51 -29.16
N ASP A 151 -18.58 11.27 -28.18
CA ASP A 151 -18.09 12.62 -27.90
C ASP A 151 -16.70 12.66 -27.25
N PHE A 152 -16.37 11.66 -26.42
CA PHE A 152 -15.08 11.60 -25.71
C PHE A 152 -13.95 11.02 -26.57
N LEU A 153 -14.23 10.14 -27.52
CA LEU A 153 -13.22 9.57 -28.43
C LEU A 153 -12.38 10.61 -29.18
N PRO A 154 -12.95 11.60 -29.88
CA PRO A 154 -12.15 12.61 -30.57
C PRO A 154 -11.34 13.46 -29.59
N LYS A 155 -11.94 13.86 -28.45
CA LYS A 155 -11.23 14.59 -27.39
C LYS A 155 -10.02 13.82 -26.85
N LEU A 156 -10.14 12.50 -26.72
CA LEU A 156 -9.04 11.64 -26.31
C LEU A 156 -7.94 11.59 -27.37
N GLU A 157 -8.29 11.51 -28.65
CA GLU A 157 -7.31 11.51 -29.76
C GLU A 157 -6.57 12.86 -29.84
N ASP A 158 -7.28 13.97 -29.69
CA ASP A 158 -6.71 15.31 -29.70
C ASP A 158 -5.75 15.53 -28.52
N GLU A 159 -6.16 15.15 -27.30
CA GLU A 159 -5.29 15.22 -26.12
C GLU A 159 -4.09 14.29 -26.22
N ARG A 160 -4.23 13.10 -26.85
CA ARG A 160 -3.10 12.20 -27.11
C ARG A 160 -2.09 12.82 -28.08
N LYS A 161 -2.56 13.45 -29.16
CA LYS A 161 -1.68 14.13 -30.13
C LYS A 161 -0.96 15.30 -29.47
N SER A 162 -1.68 16.17 -28.76
CA SER A 162 -1.09 17.30 -28.00
C SER A 162 -0.10 16.82 -26.94
N ALA A 163 -0.37 15.71 -26.24
CA ALA A 163 0.53 15.20 -25.22
C ALA A 163 1.88 14.71 -25.78
N LEU A 164 1.88 14.13 -26.99
CA LEU A 164 3.11 13.65 -27.65
C LEU A 164 4.01 14.78 -28.15
N SER A 165 3.41 15.88 -28.64
CA SER A 165 4.14 17.02 -29.19
C SER A 165 4.61 18.01 -28.12
N GLU A 166 3.72 18.42 -27.21
CA GLU A 166 3.94 19.60 -26.36
C GLU A 166 4.24 19.27 -24.89
N LYS A 167 3.80 18.10 -24.40
CA LYS A 167 3.81 17.77 -22.96
C LYS A 167 4.86 16.71 -22.59
N GLN A 168 6.04 16.76 -23.21
CA GLN A 168 7.15 15.88 -22.88
C GLN A 168 7.74 16.23 -21.50
N GLN A 169 7.99 15.20 -20.69
CA GLN A 169 8.55 15.34 -19.36
C GLN A 169 10.03 14.93 -19.33
N ARG A 170 10.75 15.36 -18.28
CA ARG A 170 12.18 15.07 -18.07
C ARG A 170 12.44 13.65 -17.53
N ALA A 171 11.76 12.67 -18.10
CA ALA A 171 11.91 11.25 -17.79
C ALA A 171 11.64 10.41 -19.04
N ALA A 172 12.34 9.29 -19.19
CA ALA A 172 12.20 8.41 -20.34
C ALA A 172 12.46 6.95 -19.95
N PHE A 173 11.85 6.02 -20.69
CA PHE A 173 12.23 4.62 -20.68
C PHE A 173 13.11 4.35 -21.89
N VAL A 174 14.32 3.84 -21.66
CA VAL A 174 15.27 3.51 -22.73
C VAL A 174 15.31 2.00 -22.88
N PHE A 175 15.06 1.53 -24.10
CA PHE A 175 15.04 0.11 -24.45
C PHE A 175 16.33 -0.28 -25.16
N PHE A 176 16.81 -1.48 -24.85
CA PHE A 176 18.00 -2.08 -25.43
C PHE A 176 17.68 -3.43 -26.06
N ASN A 177 18.47 -3.84 -27.04
CA ASN A 177 18.36 -5.15 -27.68
C ASN A 177 18.89 -6.29 -26.78
N SER A 178 19.69 -5.97 -25.75
CA SER A 178 20.32 -6.93 -24.85
C SER A 178 20.05 -6.63 -23.38
N ARG A 179 19.74 -7.67 -22.60
CA ARG A 179 19.54 -7.58 -21.14
C ARG A 179 20.80 -7.11 -20.41
N ALA A 180 21.97 -7.57 -20.88
CA ALA A 180 23.26 -7.19 -20.31
C ALA A 180 23.55 -5.70 -20.51
N ALA A 181 23.21 -5.18 -21.70
CA ALA A 181 23.36 -3.76 -22.00
C ALA A 181 22.43 -2.91 -21.12
N ALA A 182 21.15 -3.28 -21.01
CA ALA A 182 20.21 -2.59 -20.13
C ALA A 182 20.68 -2.58 -18.66
N ALA A 183 21.13 -3.73 -18.14
CA ALA A 183 21.62 -3.84 -16.77
C ALA A 183 22.87 -2.99 -16.54
N SER A 184 23.87 -3.09 -17.43
CA SER A 184 25.11 -2.30 -17.34
C SER A 184 24.83 -0.80 -17.41
N ALA A 185 24.00 -0.37 -18.35
CA ALA A 185 23.67 1.02 -18.53
C ALA A 185 22.86 1.57 -17.34
N SER A 186 22.05 0.74 -16.67
CA SER A 186 21.25 1.14 -15.49
C SER A 186 22.05 1.30 -14.21
N GLN A 187 23.25 0.72 -14.16
CA GLN A 187 24.16 0.76 -13.02
C GLN A 187 25.32 1.76 -13.22
N THR A 188 25.43 2.33 -14.42
CA THR A 188 26.49 3.29 -14.76
C THR A 188 26.05 4.71 -14.45
N LEU A 189 26.96 5.53 -13.94
CA LEU A 189 26.75 6.97 -13.76
C LEU A 189 26.96 7.67 -15.10
N HIS A 190 25.94 8.40 -15.58
CA HIS A 190 25.93 9.04 -16.89
C HIS A 190 26.46 10.48 -16.89
N ALA A 191 26.34 11.19 -15.76
CA ALA A 191 26.74 12.58 -15.62
C ALA A 191 27.69 12.77 -14.42
N GLN A 192 28.57 13.79 -14.51
CA GLN A 192 29.38 14.22 -13.36
C GLN A 192 28.53 14.86 -12.26
N MET A 193 27.46 15.56 -12.66
CA MET A 193 26.50 16.14 -11.74
C MET A 193 25.45 15.10 -11.33
N PHE A 194 25.10 15.09 -10.04
CA PHE A 194 24.16 14.12 -9.47
C PHE A 194 22.70 14.38 -9.85
N ASP A 195 22.37 15.59 -10.30
CA ASP A 195 21.01 16.02 -10.63
C ASP A 195 20.65 15.86 -12.11
N GLU A 196 21.52 15.24 -12.90
CA GLU A 196 21.32 14.98 -14.32
C GLU A 196 21.43 13.49 -14.64
N TRP A 197 20.64 13.02 -15.60
CA TRP A 197 20.68 11.64 -16.10
C TRP A 197 20.62 10.58 -14.99
N THR A 198 19.68 10.71 -14.06
CA THR A 198 19.54 9.74 -12.98
C THR A 198 18.87 8.47 -13.49
N VAL A 199 19.59 7.35 -13.40
CA VAL A 199 19.18 6.08 -13.97
C VAL A 199 18.77 5.07 -12.89
N ALA A 200 17.83 4.20 -13.24
CA ALA A 200 17.41 3.07 -12.42
C ALA A 200 16.93 1.91 -13.31
N GLU A 201 16.96 0.68 -12.78
CA GLU A 201 16.28 -0.45 -13.41
C GLU A 201 14.79 -0.10 -13.62
N ALA A 202 14.27 -0.35 -14.83
CA ALA A 202 12.87 -0.08 -15.10
C ALA A 202 11.98 -1.03 -14.28
N PRO A 203 10.96 -0.53 -13.55
CA PRO A 203 10.00 -1.40 -12.91
C PRO A 203 9.06 -2.04 -13.95
N GLU A 204 8.33 -3.07 -13.55
CA GLU A 204 7.30 -3.67 -14.41
C GLU A 204 6.25 -2.61 -14.79
N PRO A 205 5.76 -2.57 -16.05
CA PRO A 205 4.82 -1.55 -16.52
C PRO A 205 3.58 -1.35 -15.63
N ARG A 206 3.10 -2.43 -14.99
CA ARG A 206 1.95 -2.41 -14.08
C ARG A 206 2.25 -1.74 -12.73
N GLU A 207 3.53 -1.69 -12.35
CA GLU A 207 3.98 -1.09 -11.08
C GLU A 207 4.41 0.37 -11.23
N VAL A 208 4.53 0.88 -12.45
CA VAL A 208 4.98 2.25 -12.71
C VAL A 208 3.97 3.27 -12.16
N ILE A 209 4.46 4.22 -11.36
CA ILE A 209 3.69 5.38 -10.89
C ILE A 209 4.04 6.58 -11.77
N TRP A 210 3.29 6.73 -12.86
CA TRP A 210 3.51 7.77 -13.88
C TRP A 210 3.59 9.19 -13.29
N ALA A 211 2.71 9.51 -12.33
CA ALA A 211 2.67 10.83 -11.68
C ALA A 211 3.97 11.20 -10.93
N ASN A 212 4.80 10.21 -10.56
CA ASN A 212 6.02 10.41 -9.80
C ASN A 212 7.28 10.49 -10.67
N LEU A 213 7.22 10.07 -11.93
CA LEU A 213 8.37 10.06 -12.85
C LEU A 213 8.96 11.46 -13.16
N PRO A 214 8.17 12.51 -13.45
CA PRO A 214 8.72 13.81 -13.84
C PRO A 214 9.38 14.61 -12.71
N ARG A 215 9.26 14.14 -11.47
CA ARG A 215 9.73 14.87 -10.29
C ARG A 215 11.25 14.95 -10.29
N LYS A 216 11.78 16.16 -10.11
CA LYS A 216 13.22 16.41 -10.00
C LYS A 216 13.82 15.77 -8.74
N ILE A 217 15.12 15.50 -8.75
CA ILE A 217 15.81 14.93 -7.58
C ILE A 217 15.67 15.77 -6.30
N TYR A 218 15.80 17.10 -6.40
CA TYR A 218 15.64 17.99 -5.24
C TYR A 218 14.22 17.95 -4.65
N ASP A 219 13.18 18.00 -5.49
CA ASP A 219 11.77 17.88 -5.05
C ASP A 219 11.54 16.53 -4.35
N ARG A 220 12.13 15.44 -4.87
CA ARG A 220 12.07 14.11 -4.25
C ARG A 220 12.71 14.10 -2.85
N HIS A 221 13.93 14.64 -2.70
CA HIS A 221 14.62 14.67 -1.42
C HIS A 221 13.88 15.53 -0.38
N THR A 222 13.42 16.72 -0.76
CA THR A 222 12.64 17.58 0.14
C THR A 222 11.35 16.88 0.58
N ARG A 223 10.63 16.24 -0.34
CA ARG A 223 9.41 15.48 -0.01
C ARG A 223 9.68 14.29 0.90
N GLN A 224 10.75 13.54 0.65
CA GLN A 224 11.15 12.43 1.53
C GLN A 224 11.42 12.94 2.94
N THR A 225 12.19 14.01 3.11
CA THR A 225 12.46 14.61 4.43
C THR A 225 11.17 15.09 5.11
N VAL A 226 10.27 15.75 4.36
CA VAL A 226 8.96 16.18 4.89
C VAL A 226 8.11 14.98 5.31
N VAL A 227 8.08 13.91 4.53
CA VAL A 227 7.33 12.69 4.88
C VAL A 227 7.93 12.01 6.11
N TYR A 228 9.25 11.91 6.23
CA TYR A 228 9.89 11.40 7.44
C TYR A 228 9.56 12.24 8.68
N LEU A 229 9.54 13.57 8.55
CA LEU A 229 9.12 14.47 9.63
C LEU A 229 7.65 14.25 10.01
N ILE A 230 6.74 14.15 9.03
CA ILE A 230 5.32 13.87 9.28
C ILE A 230 5.15 12.50 9.97
N VAL A 231 5.88 11.47 9.52
CA VAL A 231 5.85 10.14 10.13
C VAL A 231 6.37 10.21 11.57
N PHE A 232 7.46 10.92 11.82
CA PHE A 232 7.99 11.12 13.17
C PHE A 232 6.96 11.78 14.09
N VAL A 233 6.34 12.88 13.67
CA VAL A 233 5.26 13.55 14.40
C VAL A 233 4.09 12.59 14.61
N THR A 234 3.67 11.87 13.58
CA THR A 234 2.60 10.87 13.67
C THR A 234 2.92 9.82 14.72
N VAL A 235 4.15 9.29 14.74
CA VAL A 235 4.60 8.28 15.71
C VAL A 235 4.60 8.85 17.14
N ALA A 236 5.17 10.03 17.36
CA ALA A 236 5.29 10.62 18.69
C ALA A 236 3.95 11.03 19.30
N PHE A 237 3.04 11.56 18.47
CA PHE A 237 1.77 12.14 18.93
C PHE A 237 0.54 11.25 18.68
N TYR A 238 0.70 10.02 18.18
CA TYR A 238 -0.43 9.17 17.79
C TYR A 238 -1.45 8.88 18.90
N MET A 239 -0.98 8.83 20.15
CA MET A 239 -1.86 8.59 21.30
C MET A 239 -2.87 9.73 21.53
N ILE A 240 -2.54 10.97 21.13
CA ILE A 240 -3.42 12.13 21.33
C ILE A 240 -4.67 12.02 20.45
N PRO A 241 -4.59 11.78 19.12
CA PRO A 241 -5.77 11.50 18.31
C PRO A 241 -6.60 10.30 18.80
N ILE A 242 -5.95 9.22 19.26
CA ILE A 242 -6.67 8.05 19.81
C ILE A 242 -7.53 8.45 21.01
N THR A 243 -6.94 9.13 21.99
CA THR A 243 -7.66 9.53 23.20
C THR A 243 -8.72 10.58 22.89
N ALA A 244 -8.46 11.50 21.96
CA ALA A 244 -9.43 12.48 21.49
C ALA A 244 -10.64 11.82 20.82
N ILE A 245 -10.41 10.86 19.91
CA ILE A 245 -11.50 10.10 19.26
C ILE A 245 -12.29 9.33 20.31
N SER A 246 -11.60 8.59 21.19
CA SER A 246 -12.25 7.88 22.29
C SER A 246 -13.10 8.81 23.16
N ALA A 247 -12.60 10.00 23.48
CA ALA A 247 -13.32 10.98 24.30
C ALA A 247 -14.52 11.60 23.55
N VAL A 248 -14.40 11.92 22.25
CA VAL A 248 -15.48 12.48 21.44
C VAL A 248 -16.57 11.46 21.12
N THR A 249 -16.19 10.19 20.98
CA THR A 249 -17.13 9.08 20.72
C THR A 249 -17.93 8.66 21.96
N THR A 250 -17.75 9.33 23.10
CA THR A 250 -18.64 9.15 24.25
C THR A 250 -20.04 9.64 23.90
N LEU A 251 -21.03 8.78 24.12
CA LEU A 251 -22.41 8.99 23.66
C LEU A 251 -23.01 10.31 24.17
N GLU A 252 -22.68 10.71 25.39
CA GLU A 252 -23.19 11.95 26.01
C GLU A 252 -22.68 13.21 25.29
N LYS A 253 -21.41 13.26 24.85
CA LYS A 253 -20.88 14.39 24.07
C LYS A 253 -21.41 14.42 22.64
N LEU A 254 -21.68 13.25 22.07
CA LEU A 254 -22.27 13.13 20.73
C LEU A 254 -23.74 13.58 20.72
N ARG A 255 -24.47 13.28 21.81
CA ARG A 255 -25.87 13.69 22.04
C ARG A 255 -26.03 15.20 22.14
N GLU A 256 -25.04 15.89 22.69
CA GLU A 256 -25.00 17.34 22.80
C GLU A 256 -24.73 18.01 21.44
N LYS A 257 -23.81 17.45 20.63
CA LYS A 257 -23.39 18.03 19.34
C LYS A 257 -24.27 17.67 18.14
N LEU A 258 -24.96 16.53 18.15
CA LEU A 258 -25.78 16.06 17.03
C LEU A 258 -27.25 15.84 17.48
N PRO A 259 -28.08 16.90 17.47
CA PRO A 259 -29.45 16.83 18.01
C PRO A 259 -30.37 15.86 17.26
N PHE A 260 -30.08 15.54 16.00
CA PHE A 260 -30.85 14.58 15.20
C PHE A 260 -30.66 13.11 15.65
N LEU A 261 -29.60 12.79 16.41
CA LEU A 261 -29.41 11.45 16.97
C LEU A 261 -30.29 11.18 18.19
N LYS A 262 -30.83 12.21 18.86
CA LYS A 262 -31.60 12.07 20.11
C LYS A 262 -32.77 11.09 19.98
N VAL A 263 -33.52 11.17 18.87
CA VAL A 263 -34.69 10.33 18.59
C VAL A 263 -34.35 8.83 18.51
N VAL A 264 -33.16 8.49 18.01
CA VAL A 264 -32.70 7.09 17.86
C VAL A 264 -31.93 6.61 19.10
N VAL A 265 -31.23 7.53 19.78
CA VAL A 265 -30.37 7.24 20.94
C VAL A 265 -31.15 7.10 22.25
N ASP A 266 -32.34 7.71 22.39
CA ASP A 266 -33.13 7.64 23.61
C ASP A 266 -33.85 6.29 23.81
N GLN A 267 -33.81 5.38 22.82
CA GLN A 267 -34.24 3.99 22.98
C GLN A 267 -33.27 3.22 23.89
N PRO A 268 -33.71 2.62 25.02
CA PRO A 268 -32.81 2.09 26.05
C PRO A 268 -31.88 0.97 25.56
N PHE A 269 -32.37 0.11 24.65
CA PHE A 269 -31.56 -0.94 24.02
C PHE A 269 -30.48 -0.35 23.09
N VAL A 270 -30.87 0.59 22.22
CA VAL A 270 -29.97 1.23 21.25
C VAL A 270 -28.93 2.08 21.96
N LYS A 271 -29.30 2.79 23.04
CA LYS A 271 -28.39 3.56 23.88
C LYS A 271 -27.26 2.68 24.42
N THR A 272 -27.63 1.54 25.01
CA THR A 272 -26.68 0.62 25.67
C THR A 272 -25.71 0.00 24.66
N VAL A 273 -26.23 -0.45 23.51
CA VAL A 273 -25.42 -1.03 22.43
C VAL A 273 -24.49 0.02 21.81
N LEU A 274 -25.03 1.20 21.47
CA LEU A 274 -24.24 2.25 20.83
C LEU A 274 -23.16 2.79 21.78
N GLN A 275 -23.46 2.95 23.06
CA GLN A 275 -22.48 3.38 24.06
C GLN A 275 -21.32 2.39 24.23
N ALA A 276 -21.60 1.08 24.13
CA ALA A 276 -20.59 0.03 24.26
C ALA A 276 -19.70 -0.12 23.01
N TYR A 277 -20.30 -0.08 21.81
CA TYR A 277 -19.59 -0.42 20.57
C TYR A 277 -19.11 0.79 19.75
N LEU A 278 -19.75 1.96 19.85
CA LEU A 278 -19.40 3.11 19.02
C LEU A 278 -17.94 3.57 19.20
N PRO A 279 -17.40 3.71 20.43
CA PRO A 279 -16.00 4.07 20.61
C PRO A 279 -15.06 3.01 20.03
N GLN A 280 -15.40 1.72 20.20
CA GLN A 280 -14.59 0.61 19.70
C GLN A 280 -14.54 0.58 18.18
N ILE A 281 -15.69 0.77 17.50
CA ILE A 281 -15.77 0.83 16.04
C ILE A 281 -15.00 2.04 15.51
N ALA A 282 -15.20 3.21 16.11
CA ALA A 282 -14.50 4.43 15.70
C ALA A 282 -12.98 4.29 15.85
N LEU A 283 -12.51 3.67 16.93
CA LEU A 283 -11.10 3.35 17.13
C LEU A 283 -10.58 2.36 16.09
N ILE A 284 -11.29 1.26 15.82
CA ILE A 284 -10.90 0.28 14.79
C ILE A 284 -10.79 0.94 13.42
N VAL A 285 -11.74 1.80 13.05
CA VAL A 285 -11.69 2.55 11.79
C VAL A 285 -10.49 3.47 11.75
N PHE A 286 -10.21 4.22 12.83
CA PHE A 286 -9.04 5.09 12.90
C PHE A 286 -7.72 4.32 12.77
N LEU A 287 -7.59 3.17 13.44
CA LEU A 287 -6.45 2.27 13.31
C LEU A 287 -6.32 1.67 11.90
N ALA A 288 -7.43 1.42 11.20
CA ALA A 288 -7.42 0.92 9.82
C ALA A 288 -7.01 1.99 8.80
N VAL A 289 -7.18 3.28 9.12
CA VAL A 289 -6.75 4.42 8.27
C VAL A 289 -5.24 4.60 8.30
N LEU A 290 -4.54 4.19 9.36
CA LEU A 290 -3.10 4.43 9.46
C LEU A 290 -2.27 3.75 8.35
N PRO A 291 -2.41 2.43 8.06
CA PRO A 291 -1.65 1.82 6.98
C PRO A 291 -1.95 2.44 5.60
N THR A 292 -3.18 2.87 5.35
CA THR A 292 -3.55 3.53 4.09
C THR A 292 -2.95 4.93 3.99
N LEU A 293 -2.93 5.68 5.09
CA LEU A 293 -2.25 6.97 5.20
C LEU A 293 -0.75 6.83 4.95
N LEU A 294 -0.07 5.84 5.54
CA LEU A 294 1.36 5.60 5.34
C LEU A 294 1.71 5.22 3.89
N VAL A 295 0.85 4.47 3.21
CA VAL A 295 0.99 4.20 1.77
C VAL A 295 0.79 5.47 0.96
N SER A 296 -0.20 6.30 1.30
CA SER A 296 -0.44 7.58 0.62
C SER A 296 0.74 8.54 0.77
N LEU A 297 1.29 8.66 1.99
CA LEU A 297 2.51 9.42 2.25
C LEU A 297 3.71 8.85 1.48
N SER A 298 3.87 7.53 1.42
CA SER A 298 4.96 6.91 0.66
C SER A 298 4.80 7.12 -0.86
N LYS A 299 3.57 7.25 -1.37
CA LYS A 299 3.34 7.62 -2.77
C LYS A 299 3.76 9.07 -3.05
N SER A 300 3.59 9.98 -2.10
CA SER A 300 3.94 11.40 -2.28
C SER A 300 5.45 11.70 -2.22
N GLU A 301 6.27 10.72 -1.83
CA GLU A 301 7.75 10.78 -1.80
C GLU A 301 8.40 10.80 -3.20
N GLY A 302 7.65 10.54 -4.28
CA GLY A 302 8.19 10.52 -5.63
C GLY A 302 8.89 9.21 -6.02
N ILE A 303 8.58 8.10 -5.33
CA ILE A 303 9.04 6.75 -5.66
C ILE A 303 8.39 6.28 -6.98
N PRO A 304 9.15 5.74 -7.95
CA PRO A 304 8.64 5.41 -9.29
C PRO A 304 7.86 4.08 -9.38
N SER A 305 8.05 3.14 -8.44
CA SER A 305 7.40 1.81 -8.44
C SER A 305 6.48 1.63 -7.23
N GLN A 306 5.30 1.04 -7.46
CA GLN A 306 4.37 0.62 -6.41
C GLN A 306 5.02 -0.36 -5.42
N SER A 307 5.86 -1.28 -5.90
CA SER A 307 6.54 -2.25 -5.03
C SER A 307 7.52 -1.58 -4.07
N HIS A 308 8.22 -0.55 -4.54
CA HIS A 308 9.10 0.26 -3.69
C HIS A 308 8.30 1.13 -2.71
N VAL A 309 7.15 1.68 -3.11
CA VAL A 309 6.23 2.41 -2.21
C VAL A 309 5.73 1.49 -1.10
N VAL A 310 5.29 0.28 -1.43
CA VAL A 310 4.80 -0.70 -0.45
C VAL A 310 5.88 -1.08 0.56
N ARG A 311 7.13 -1.27 0.10
CA ARG A 311 8.29 -1.52 0.97
C ARG A 311 8.61 -0.32 1.87
N ALA A 312 8.55 0.90 1.34
CA ALA A 312 8.77 2.11 2.13
C ALA A 312 7.66 2.30 3.18
N ALA A 313 6.40 2.05 2.81
CA ALA A 313 5.26 2.11 3.71
C ALA A 313 5.33 1.03 4.81
N SER A 314 5.75 -0.20 4.47
CA SER A 314 5.94 -1.26 5.46
C SER A 314 7.03 -0.89 6.47
N GLY A 315 8.14 -0.30 6.02
CA GLY A 315 9.21 0.17 6.92
C GLY A 315 8.71 1.24 7.90
N LYS A 316 7.98 2.25 7.40
CA LYS A 316 7.36 3.29 8.24
C LYS A 316 6.37 2.70 9.25
N TYR A 317 5.54 1.75 8.81
CA TYR A 317 4.57 1.09 9.69
C TYR A 317 5.25 0.22 10.75
N PHE A 318 6.37 -0.44 10.42
CA PHE A 318 7.17 -1.19 11.38
C PHE A 318 7.71 -0.28 12.49
N TYR A 319 8.35 0.84 12.14
CA TYR A 319 8.80 1.81 13.14
C TYR A 319 7.62 2.29 14.01
N PHE A 320 6.51 2.64 13.38
CA PHE A 320 5.31 3.06 14.09
C PHE A 320 4.86 2.03 15.15
N ILE A 321 4.74 0.76 14.75
CA ILE A 321 4.31 -0.32 15.65
C ILE A 321 5.34 -0.53 16.75
N VAL A 322 6.63 -0.58 16.44
CA VAL A 322 7.67 -0.81 17.46
C VAL A 322 7.66 0.31 18.51
N PHE A 323 7.60 1.57 18.09
CA PHE A 323 7.57 2.66 19.06
C PHE A 323 6.26 2.71 19.85
N ASN A 324 5.09 2.60 19.21
CA ASN A 324 3.81 2.78 19.91
C ASN A 324 3.35 1.53 20.66
N VAL A 325 3.48 0.34 20.04
CA VAL A 325 2.97 -0.91 20.60
C VAL A 325 4.00 -1.57 21.50
N PHE A 326 5.26 -1.69 21.06
CA PHE A 326 6.28 -2.35 21.86
C PHE A 326 6.86 -1.43 22.93
N ILE A 327 7.52 -0.33 22.54
CA ILE A 327 8.17 0.58 23.49
C ILE A 327 7.13 1.32 24.34
N GLY A 328 6.05 1.81 23.74
CA GLY A 328 4.97 2.50 24.46
C GLY A 328 4.36 1.62 25.56
N TYR A 329 4.07 0.36 25.27
CA TYR A 329 3.60 -0.58 26.29
C TYR A 329 4.69 -0.93 27.31
N ALA A 330 5.93 -1.17 26.86
CA ALA A 330 7.05 -1.50 27.73
C ALA A 330 7.32 -0.42 28.78
N ILE A 331 7.22 0.86 28.41
CA ILE A 331 7.38 1.99 29.35
C ILE A 331 6.09 2.21 30.17
N GLY A 332 4.93 1.82 29.63
CA GLY A 332 3.63 2.06 30.25
C GLY A 332 3.21 3.53 30.23
N SER A 333 3.73 4.30 29.27
CA SER A 333 3.38 5.71 29.05
C SER A 333 3.30 6.03 27.56
N SER A 334 2.67 7.15 27.22
CA SER A 334 2.75 7.66 25.84
C SER A 334 4.20 7.91 25.45
N LEU A 335 4.51 7.81 24.15
CA LEU A 335 5.84 8.13 23.62
C LEU A 335 6.22 9.58 23.89
N PHE A 336 5.27 10.50 23.80
CA PHE A 336 5.49 11.91 24.14
C PHE A 336 5.96 12.07 25.60
N SER A 337 5.25 11.46 26.55
CA SER A 337 5.66 11.49 27.97
C SER A 337 7.00 10.80 28.21
N ALA A 338 7.31 9.75 27.44
CA ALA A 338 8.61 9.10 27.48
C ALA A 338 9.71 10.05 26.98
N LEU A 339 9.51 10.73 25.85
CA LEU A 339 10.44 11.72 25.30
C LEU A 339 10.69 12.88 26.27
N GLU A 340 9.64 13.38 26.93
CA GLU A 340 9.77 14.42 27.96
C GLU A 340 10.65 13.93 29.13
N LYS A 341 10.48 12.68 29.56
CA LYS A 341 11.34 12.07 30.59
C LYS A 341 12.77 11.88 30.09
N VAL A 342 13.00 11.58 28.81
CA VAL A 342 14.35 11.50 28.21
C VAL A 342 15.04 12.85 28.32
N ILE A 343 14.35 13.92 27.93
CA ILE A 343 14.91 15.27 27.92
C ILE A 343 15.25 15.71 29.35
N LYS A 344 14.41 15.38 30.33
CA LYS A 344 14.61 15.77 31.73
C LYS A 344 15.65 14.90 32.46
N ASN A 345 15.69 13.59 32.20
CA ASN A 345 16.58 12.63 32.88
C ASN A 345 16.94 11.44 31.96
N PRO A 346 17.98 11.57 31.11
CA PRO A 346 18.39 10.52 30.17
C PRO A 346 18.68 9.14 30.80
N PRO A 347 19.41 9.00 31.93
CA PRO A 347 19.76 7.69 32.47
C PRO A 347 18.58 6.96 33.14
N GLY A 348 17.56 7.68 33.59
CA GLY A 348 16.41 7.11 34.32
C GLY A 348 15.53 6.17 33.47
N ILE A 349 15.58 6.31 32.14
CA ILE A 349 14.81 5.47 31.23
C ILE A 349 15.33 4.04 31.19
N PHE A 350 16.65 3.85 31.26
CA PHE A 350 17.22 2.51 31.27
C PHE A 350 16.75 1.73 32.51
N MET A 351 16.69 2.38 33.67
CA MET A 351 16.14 1.77 34.89
C MET A 351 14.63 1.52 34.80
N THR A 352 13.89 2.45 34.20
CA THR A 352 12.45 2.26 33.97
C THR A 352 12.20 1.08 33.04
N LEU A 353 12.97 0.96 31.96
CA LEU A 353 12.84 -0.13 31.00
C LEU A 353 13.28 -1.47 31.61
N ALA A 354 14.36 -1.49 32.38
CA ALA A 354 14.87 -2.68 33.05
C ALA A 354 13.87 -3.24 34.07
N THR A 355 13.12 -2.38 34.77
CA THR A 355 12.10 -2.80 35.73
C THR A 355 10.78 -3.18 35.06
N ARG A 356 10.37 -2.45 34.02
CA ARG A 356 9.07 -2.65 33.36
C ARG A 356 9.05 -3.76 32.32
N LEU A 357 10.15 -4.01 31.60
CA LEU A 357 10.21 -5.07 30.59
C LEU A 357 9.87 -6.44 31.18
N PRO A 358 10.52 -6.92 32.26
CA PRO A 358 10.16 -8.20 32.87
C PRO A 358 8.75 -8.21 33.45
N GLY A 359 8.31 -7.11 34.09
CA GLY A 359 6.96 -6.99 34.66
C GLY A 359 5.85 -7.11 33.62
N ASN A 360 6.13 -6.73 32.37
CA ASN A 360 5.19 -6.76 31.25
C ASN A 360 5.25 -8.06 30.41
N ALA A 361 6.06 -9.05 30.80
CA ALA A 361 6.24 -10.29 30.03
C ALA A 361 4.92 -11.05 29.82
N THR A 362 4.06 -11.12 30.84
CA THR A 362 2.75 -11.79 30.78
C THR A 362 1.84 -11.19 29.71
N PHE A 363 1.88 -9.86 29.52
CA PHE A 363 1.10 -9.21 28.47
C PHE A 363 1.61 -9.57 27.08
N PHE A 364 2.92 -9.51 26.85
CA PHE A 364 3.46 -9.84 25.53
C PHE A 364 3.27 -11.31 25.19
N PHE A 365 3.34 -12.19 26.20
CA PHE A 365 2.97 -13.59 26.07
C PHE A 365 1.50 -13.76 25.61
N THR A 366 0.54 -13.15 26.30
CA THR A 366 -0.89 -13.24 25.92
C THR A 366 -1.16 -12.56 24.58
N PHE A 367 -0.46 -11.47 24.26
CA PHE A 367 -0.54 -10.80 22.97
C PHE A 367 -0.10 -11.70 21.81
N VAL A 368 1.05 -12.40 21.94
CA VAL A 368 1.52 -13.36 20.92
C VAL A 368 0.54 -14.52 20.77
N ALA A 369 0.03 -15.07 21.89
CA ALA A 369 -0.96 -16.14 21.85
C ALA A 369 -2.26 -15.71 21.16
N LEU A 370 -2.78 -14.53 21.49
CA LEU A 370 -3.98 -13.97 20.85
C LEU A 370 -3.77 -13.76 19.34
N ARG A 371 -2.62 -13.22 18.94
CA ARG A 371 -2.28 -13.05 17.52
C ARG A 371 -2.14 -14.38 16.79
N CYS A 372 -1.61 -15.40 17.46
CA CYS A 372 -1.49 -16.75 16.92
C CYS A 372 -2.86 -17.39 16.66
N PHE A 373 -3.74 -17.46 17.66
CA PHE A 373 -5.02 -18.17 17.49
C PHE A 373 -6.08 -17.31 16.81
N VAL A 374 -6.32 -16.10 17.31
CA VAL A 374 -7.41 -15.24 16.82
C VAL A 374 -7.00 -14.51 15.55
N GLY A 375 -5.76 -13.99 15.49
CA GLY A 375 -5.27 -13.27 14.32
C GLY A 375 -5.29 -14.13 13.06
N TYR A 376 -4.66 -15.30 13.12
CA TYR A 376 -4.67 -16.24 11.99
C TYR A 376 -6.02 -16.91 11.76
N GLY A 377 -6.84 -17.15 12.80
CA GLY A 377 -8.21 -17.66 12.64
C GLY A 377 -9.10 -16.70 11.83
N LEU A 378 -9.01 -15.39 12.10
CA LEU A 378 -9.72 -14.37 11.32
C LEU A 378 -9.16 -14.22 9.90
N GLU A 379 -7.86 -14.42 9.71
CA GLU A 379 -7.23 -14.34 8.40
C GLU A 379 -7.55 -15.54 7.50
N LEU A 380 -7.63 -16.75 8.08
CA LEU A 380 -8.02 -17.97 7.39
C LEU A 380 -9.48 -17.92 6.94
N SER A 381 -10.37 -17.46 7.81
CA SER A 381 -11.81 -17.37 7.52
C SER A 381 -12.16 -16.32 6.46
N ARG A 382 -11.25 -15.37 6.16
CA ARG A 382 -11.44 -14.29 5.16
C ARG A 382 -12.85 -13.65 5.24
N LEU A 383 -13.36 -13.43 6.45
CA LEU A 383 -14.74 -12.97 6.68
C LEU A 383 -15.04 -11.66 5.96
N VAL A 384 -14.13 -10.68 6.04
CA VAL A 384 -14.34 -9.36 5.44
C VAL A 384 -14.48 -9.43 3.90
N PRO A 385 -13.53 -10.03 3.14
CA PRO A 385 -13.74 -10.25 1.71
C PRO A 385 -15.00 -11.03 1.37
N LEU A 386 -15.35 -12.05 2.16
CA LEU A 386 -16.53 -12.88 1.91
C LEU A 386 -17.83 -12.10 2.07
N ILE A 387 -17.96 -11.29 3.12
CA ILE A 387 -19.12 -10.42 3.34
C ILE A 387 -19.23 -9.39 2.20
N ILE A 388 -18.12 -8.75 1.84
CA ILE A 388 -18.08 -7.77 0.74
C ILE A 388 -18.48 -8.44 -0.58
N PHE A 389 -18.01 -9.67 -0.84
CA PHE A 389 -18.36 -10.41 -2.04
C PHE A 389 -19.86 -10.71 -2.11
N HIS A 390 -20.47 -11.21 -1.04
CA HIS A 390 -21.92 -11.48 -1.03
C HIS A 390 -22.74 -10.20 -1.16
N LEU A 391 -22.29 -9.10 -0.56
CA LEU A 391 -22.93 -7.79 -0.72
C LEU A 391 -22.82 -7.29 -2.16
N LYS A 392 -21.64 -7.35 -2.77
CA LYS A 392 -21.44 -6.97 -4.17
C LYS A 392 -22.22 -7.85 -5.12
N ARG A 393 -22.21 -9.16 -4.91
CA ARG A 393 -22.96 -10.12 -5.72
C ARG A 393 -24.46 -9.87 -5.66
N LYS A 394 -25.00 -9.55 -4.49
CA LYS A 394 -26.44 -9.32 -4.33
C LYS A 394 -26.90 -7.97 -4.88
N TYR A 395 -26.10 -6.90 -4.71
CA TYR A 395 -26.54 -5.53 -4.99
C TYR A 395 -25.87 -4.86 -6.20
N GLN A 396 -24.70 -5.32 -6.66
CA GLN A 396 -23.91 -4.64 -7.70
C GLN A 396 -23.62 -5.50 -8.93
N CYS A 397 -23.36 -6.80 -8.77
CA CYS A 397 -22.94 -7.64 -9.89
C CYS A 397 -24.14 -8.16 -10.69
N LYS A 398 -24.16 -7.85 -12.00
CA LYS A 398 -25.10 -8.38 -12.98
C LYS A 398 -24.40 -9.05 -14.16
N THR A 399 -23.22 -8.55 -14.54
CA THR A 399 -22.39 -9.15 -15.60
C THR A 399 -21.43 -10.21 -15.04
N GLU A 400 -21.05 -11.18 -15.87
CA GLU A 400 -20.01 -12.15 -15.50
C GLU A 400 -18.66 -11.48 -15.21
N GLU A 401 -18.34 -10.39 -15.90
CA GLU A 401 -17.12 -9.61 -15.64
C GLU A 401 -17.15 -8.91 -14.28
N GLU A 402 -18.29 -8.37 -13.85
CA GLU A 402 -18.45 -7.80 -12.50
C GLU A 402 -18.34 -8.86 -11.42
N VAL A 403 -18.89 -10.06 -11.67
CA VAL A 403 -18.72 -11.21 -10.76
C VAL A 403 -17.24 -11.58 -10.70
N ARG A 404 -16.57 -11.73 -11.85
CA ARG A 404 -15.13 -12.04 -11.91
C ARG A 404 -14.31 -10.97 -11.19
N ALA A 405 -14.59 -9.68 -11.40
CA ALA A 405 -13.92 -8.57 -10.74
C ALA A 405 -14.16 -8.56 -9.22
N ALA A 406 -15.35 -8.95 -8.76
CA ALA A 406 -15.65 -9.10 -7.34
C ALA A 406 -14.95 -10.30 -6.70
N TRP A 407 -14.65 -11.34 -7.50
CA TRP A 407 -13.92 -12.54 -7.07
C TRP A 407 -12.39 -12.38 -7.06
N VAL A 408 -11.83 -11.36 -7.75
CA VAL A 408 -10.37 -11.18 -7.80
C VAL A 408 -9.84 -11.05 -6.37
N PRO A 409 -8.99 -11.99 -5.91
CA PRO A 409 -8.42 -11.91 -4.58
C PRO A 409 -7.52 -10.67 -4.49
N GLY A 410 -7.59 -9.97 -3.35
CA GLY A 410 -6.68 -8.87 -3.08
C GLY A 410 -5.23 -9.32 -2.98
N ASN A 411 -4.30 -8.37 -3.10
CA ASN A 411 -2.87 -8.61 -2.93
C ASN A 411 -2.57 -9.20 -1.53
N LEU A 412 -1.41 -9.84 -1.36
CA LEU A 412 -0.94 -10.44 -0.08
C LEU A 412 -0.70 -9.44 1.08
N ARG A 413 -1.12 -8.17 0.92
CA ARG A 413 -1.05 -7.10 1.94
C ARG A 413 0.31 -6.99 2.62
N TYR A 414 1.38 -7.00 1.83
CA TYR A 414 2.76 -6.94 2.30
C TYR A 414 3.01 -5.76 3.27
N ASN A 415 2.40 -4.60 2.99
CA ASN A 415 2.50 -3.39 3.81
C ASN A 415 2.00 -3.56 5.26
N THR A 416 1.06 -4.46 5.51
CA THR A 416 0.54 -4.71 6.87
C THR A 416 1.06 -6.02 7.46
N ARG A 417 1.20 -7.09 6.66
CA ARG A 417 1.59 -8.41 7.17
C ARG A 417 3.02 -8.40 7.70
N VAL A 418 3.98 -7.94 6.89
CA VAL A 418 5.41 -7.96 7.25
C VAL A 418 5.72 -7.16 8.52
N PRO A 419 5.22 -5.93 8.71
CA PRO A 419 5.47 -5.18 9.94
C PRO A 419 4.88 -5.84 11.20
N ASN A 420 3.72 -6.50 11.09
CA ASN A 420 3.15 -7.24 12.21
C ASN A 420 3.98 -8.49 12.53
N ASP A 421 4.42 -9.24 11.53
CA ASP A 421 5.27 -10.42 11.74
C ASP A 421 6.62 -10.02 12.35
N MET A 422 7.23 -8.92 11.87
CA MET A 422 8.46 -8.37 12.43
C MET A 422 8.30 -7.87 13.86
N LEU A 423 7.13 -7.37 14.25
CA LEU A 423 6.84 -7.08 15.66
C LEU A 423 6.89 -8.34 16.51
N ILE A 424 6.27 -9.44 16.05
CA ILE A 424 6.28 -10.71 16.78
C ILE A 424 7.71 -11.24 16.90
N VAL A 425 8.53 -11.16 15.82
CA VAL A 425 9.96 -11.49 15.89
C VAL A 425 10.67 -10.65 16.96
N THR A 426 10.42 -9.33 16.99
CA THR A 426 11.05 -8.41 17.94
C THR A 426 10.69 -8.76 19.39
N ILE A 427 9.40 -9.04 19.65
CA ILE A 427 8.91 -9.45 20.97
C ILE A 427 9.52 -10.79 21.38
N VAL A 428 9.47 -11.80 20.52
CA VAL A 428 9.98 -13.15 20.83
C VAL A 428 11.49 -13.11 21.08
N LEU A 429 12.27 -12.38 20.29
CA LEU A 429 13.71 -12.25 20.51
C LEU A 429 14.02 -11.51 21.82
N CYS A 430 13.31 -10.41 22.11
CA CYS A 430 13.54 -9.63 23.34
C CYS A 430 13.19 -10.44 24.61
N TYR A 431 12.07 -11.18 24.58
CA TYR A 431 11.60 -11.96 25.72
C TYR A 431 12.14 -13.38 25.77
N SER A 432 12.85 -13.87 24.74
CA SER A 432 13.38 -15.24 24.69
C SER A 432 14.22 -15.61 25.92
N VAL A 433 15.00 -14.66 26.43
CA VAL A 433 15.91 -14.85 27.57
C VAL A 433 15.23 -14.52 28.91
N ILE A 434 14.30 -13.55 28.92
CA ILE A 434 13.59 -13.12 30.13
C ILE A 434 12.52 -14.14 30.51
N THR A 435 11.75 -14.63 29.53
CA THR A 435 10.63 -15.55 29.71
C THR A 435 10.64 -16.57 28.57
N PRO A 436 11.43 -17.66 28.70
CA PRO A 436 11.61 -18.66 27.63
C PRO A 436 10.31 -19.33 27.16
N LEU A 437 9.25 -19.31 27.98
CA LEU A 437 7.92 -19.82 27.63
C LEU A 437 7.29 -19.12 26.42
N ILE A 438 7.77 -17.94 26.01
CA ILE A 438 7.30 -17.26 24.80
C ILE A 438 7.76 -17.97 23.51
N LEU A 439 8.86 -18.72 23.54
CA LEU A 439 9.44 -19.36 22.35
C LEU A 439 8.50 -20.41 21.71
N PRO A 440 7.91 -21.37 22.45
CA PRO A 440 6.94 -22.31 21.86
C PRO A 440 5.77 -21.63 21.16
N PHE A 441 5.24 -20.54 21.74
CA PHE A 441 4.15 -19.77 21.12
C PHE A 441 4.61 -18.99 19.90
N GLY A 442 5.84 -18.45 19.91
CA GLY A 442 6.46 -17.84 18.74
C GLY A 442 6.64 -18.85 17.60
N VAL A 443 7.10 -20.07 17.90
CA VAL A 443 7.22 -21.15 16.91
C VAL A 443 5.84 -21.55 16.36
N ALA A 444 4.84 -21.73 17.23
CA ALA A 444 3.47 -22.02 16.81
C ALA A 444 2.90 -20.92 15.90
N TYR A 445 3.14 -19.65 16.23
CA TYR A 445 2.74 -18.49 15.43
C TYR A 445 3.32 -18.56 14.01
N PHE A 446 4.63 -18.77 13.87
CA PHE A 446 5.25 -18.84 12.55
C PHE A 446 4.89 -20.13 11.78
N ALA A 447 4.67 -21.26 12.47
CA ALA A 447 4.24 -22.50 11.84
C ALA A 447 2.82 -22.40 11.25
N LEU A 448 1.86 -21.86 12.01
CA LEU A 448 0.52 -21.56 11.53
C LEU A 448 0.54 -20.52 10.40
N GLY A 449 1.33 -19.45 10.58
CA GLY A 449 1.51 -18.42 9.55
C GLY A 449 2.05 -18.98 8.24
N TRP A 450 3.04 -19.88 8.30
CA TRP A 450 3.57 -20.55 7.11
C TRP A 450 2.51 -21.41 6.41
N LEU A 451 1.75 -22.22 7.14
CA LEU A 451 0.66 -23.04 6.59
C LEU A 451 -0.38 -22.18 5.87
N ILE A 452 -0.84 -21.11 6.53
CA ILE A 452 -1.88 -20.22 6.01
C ILE A 452 -1.36 -19.43 4.82
N ALA A 453 -0.16 -18.84 4.90
CA ALA A 453 0.43 -18.10 3.81
C ALA A 453 0.65 -18.98 2.57
N LYS A 454 1.10 -20.24 2.77
CA LYS A 454 1.24 -21.22 1.69
C LYS A 454 -0.11 -21.52 1.03
N ASN A 455 -1.13 -21.82 1.82
CA ASN A 455 -2.48 -22.09 1.31
C ASN A 455 -3.04 -20.87 0.55
N GLN A 456 -2.87 -19.67 1.10
CA GLN A 456 -3.33 -18.43 0.47
C GLN A 456 -2.57 -18.10 -0.81
N ALA A 457 -1.27 -18.39 -0.87
CA ALA A 457 -0.46 -18.19 -2.08
C ALA A 457 -0.92 -19.14 -3.19
N CYS A 458 -1.11 -20.44 -2.90
CA CYS A 458 -1.57 -21.42 -3.88
C CYS A 458 -3.00 -21.19 -4.36
N MET A 459 -3.89 -20.64 -3.53
CA MET A 459 -5.27 -20.32 -3.94
C MET A 459 -5.39 -19.01 -4.73
N ALA A 460 -4.36 -18.14 -4.68
CA ALA A 460 -4.38 -16.84 -5.35
C ALA A 460 -3.58 -16.82 -6.66
N SER A 461 -2.67 -17.79 -6.85
CA SER A 461 -2.04 -18.13 -8.14
C SER A 461 -2.97 -18.99 -8.99
#